data_AF-A0A534FT00-F1
#
_entry.id   AF-A0A534FT00-F1
#
_cell.length_a   1.000
_cell.length_b   1.000
_cell.length_c   1.000
_cell.angle_alpha   90.00
_cell.angle_beta   90.00
_cell.angle_gamma   90.00
#
_symmetry.space_group_name_H-M   'P 1'
#
loop_
_entity.id
_entity.type
_entity.pdbx_description
1 polymer ?
#
loop_
_entity_poly.entity_id
_entity_poly.type
_entity_poly.pdbx_seq_one_letter_code
_entity_poly.pdbx_strand_id
1 'polypeptide(L)'
;HIVKAIASFERTLISGRSLFDRYVFDGEHEALSAEAKRGMALFFSSRVGCSGCHSGFDFAGNWRDSEGETGRASFARNGTSEEAVRVPTLRNIALTAPYMHDGRFATLEAVLDHYSGLAQRARASAGRHYDRRLPRSALTSAERAELIAFLSSLTDESFVRRFAGSPHTPADTPPEH
;
A
#
# COMPACT_ATOMS: atom_id res chain seq x y z
N HIS A 1 -15.00 -3.63 -27.73
CA HIS A 1 -14.82 -4.98 -27.14
C HIS A 1 -13.55 -5.10 -26.31
N ILE A 2 -12.40 -4.60 -26.77
CA ILE A 2 -11.10 -4.65 -26.07
C ILE A 2 -11.15 -4.08 -24.65
N VAL A 3 -11.72 -2.89 -24.44
CA VAL A 3 -11.82 -2.27 -23.09
C VAL A 3 -12.56 -3.17 -22.09
N LYS A 4 -13.64 -3.84 -22.50
CA LYS A 4 -14.40 -4.75 -21.63
C LYS A 4 -13.63 -6.04 -21.32
N ALA A 5 -12.80 -6.51 -22.26
CA ALA A 5 -11.96 -7.67 -22.06
C ALA A 5 -10.82 -7.37 -21.09
N ILE A 6 -10.11 -6.24 -21.27
CA ILE A 6 -9.05 -5.78 -20.36
C ILE A 6 -9.61 -5.57 -18.96
N ALA A 7 -10.73 -4.84 -18.81
CA ALA A 7 -11.34 -4.62 -17.50
C ALA A 7 -11.77 -5.93 -16.83
N SER A 8 -12.23 -6.92 -17.60
CA SER A 8 -12.58 -8.24 -17.06
C SER A 8 -11.36 -9.02 -16.59
N PHE A 9 -10.24 -8.95 -17.31
CA PHE A 9 -8.98 -9.55 -16.91
C PHE A 9 -8.41 -8.88 -15.65
N GLU A 10 -8.37 -7.54 -15.61
CA GLU A 10 -7.88 -6.77 -14.46
C GLU A 10 -8.64 -7.09 -13.17
N ARG A 11 -9.96 -7.36 -13.24
CA ARG A 11 -10.76 -7.79 -12.07
C ARG A 11 -10.37 -9.15 -11.50
N THR A 12 -9.61 -9.95 -12.24
CA THR A 12 -9.07 -11.23 -11.74
C THR A 12 -7.71 -11.09 -11.07
N LEU A 13 -7.05 -9.93 -11.19
CA LEU A 13 -5.73 -9.66 -10.62
C LEU A 13 -5.82 -9.29 -9.14
N ILE A 14 -6.33 -10.20 -8.32
CA ILE A 14 -6.50 -10.00 -6.88
C ILE A 14 -5.31 -10.62 -6.14
N SER A 15 -4.60 -9.78 -5.37
CA SER A 15 -3.55 -10.20 -4.44
C SER A 15 -4.18 -10.33 -3.04
N GLY A 16 -4.18 -11.54 -2.48
CA GLY A 16 -4.96 -11.85 -1.26
C GLY A 16 -4.44 -13.02 -0.44
N ARG A 17 -3.21 -13.48 -0.70
CA ARG A 17 -2.55 -14.58 0.04
C ARG A 17 -1.17 -14.18 0.56
N SER A 18 -0.98 -12.91 0.88
CA SER A 18 0.25 -12.43 1.53
C SER A 18 0.41 -12.99 2.95
N LEU A 19 1.57 -12.80 3.57
CA LEU A 19 1.80 -13.21 4.97
C LEU A 19 0.83 -12.50 5.92
N PHE A 20 0.52 -11.24 5.64
CA PHE A 20 -0.53 -10.50 6.36
C PHE A 20 -1.90 -11.16 6.20
N ASP A 21 -2.28 -11.56 4.99
CA ASP A 21 -3.59 -12.17 4.75
C ASP A 21 -3.74 -13.50 5.50
N ARG A 22 -2.70 -14.34 5.49
CA ARG A 22 -2.67 -15.60 6.26
C ARG A 22 -2.79 -15.36 7.77
N TYR A 23 -2.13 -14.33 8.28
CA TYR A 23 -2.20 -13.99 9.69
C TYR A 23 -3.59 -13.47 10.10
N VAL A 24 -4.18 -12.56 9.32
CA VAL A 24 -5.45 -11.89 9.67
C VAL A 24 -6.68 -12.72 9.33
N PHE A 25 -6.71 -13.36 8.16
CA PHE A 25 -7.91 -14.04 7.64
C PHE A 25 -7.88 -15.55 7.86
N ASP A 26 -6.70 -16.18 7.83
CA ASP A 26 -6.58 -17.64 7.98
C ASP A 26 -6.21 -18.06 9.41
N GLY A 27 -5.95 -17.11 10.32
CA GLY A 27 -5.60 -17.39 11.72
C GLY A 27 -4.20 -17.98 11.91
N GLU A 28 -3.34 -17.91 10.89
CA GLU A 28 -1.96 -18.40 10.97
C GLU A 28 -1.08 -17.40 11.74
N HIS A 29 -1.17 -17.44 13.06
CA HIS A 29 -0.51 -16.46 13.93
C HIS A 29 1.02 -16.41 13.77
N GLU A 30 1.64 -17.48 13.29
CA GLU A 30 3.08 -17.57 13.02
C GLU A 30 3.48 -17.08 11.61
N ALA A 31 2.52 -16.72 10.76
CA ALA A 31 2.82 -16.19 9.42
C ALA A 31 3.50 -14.82 9.45
N LEU A 32 3.25 -14.00 10.49
CA LEU A 32 3.92 -12.73 10.71
C LEU A 32 5.00 -12.84 11.79
N SER A 33 6.19 -12.33 11.46
CA SER A 33 7.27 -12.16 12.44
C SER A 33 6.85 -11.22 13.57
N ALA A 34 7.50 -11.33 14.74
CA ALA A 34 7.25 -10.43 15.87
C ALA A 34 7.46 -8.95 15.49
N GLU A 35 8.42 -8.68 14.61
CA GLU A 35 8.76 -7.34 14.13
C GLU A 35 7.69 -6.79 13.18
N ALA A 36 7.18 -7.61 12.27
CA ALA A 36 6.05 -7.25 11.41
C ALA A 36 4.75 -7.02 12.22
N LYS A 37 4.52 -7.80 13.29
CA LYS A 37 3.39 -7.57 14.21
C LYS A 37 3.47 -6.22 14.93
N ARG A 38 4.67 -5.82 15.38
CA ARG A 38 4.89 -4.47 15.96
C ARG A 38 4.68 -3.38 14.91
N GLY A 39 5.18 -3.59 13.69
CA GLY A 39 4.96 -2.69 12.56
C GLY A 39 3.50 -2.52 12.20
N MET A 40 2.73 -3.61 12.21
CA MET A 40 1.29 -3.61 11.99
C MET A 40 0.57 -2.80 13.07
N ALA A 41 0.87 -3.06 14.35
CA ALA A 41 0.30 -2.30 15.46
C ALA A 41 0.61 -0.80 15.34
N LEU A 42 1.84 -0.46 14.94
CA LEU A 42 2.24 0.91 14.69
C LEU A 42 1.44 1.50 13.53
N PHE A 43 1.37 0.84 12.37
CA PHE A 43 0.64 1.27 11.17
C PHE A 43 -0.83 1.64 11.45
N PHE A 44 -1.51 0.84 12.26
CA PHE A 44 -2.91 1.08 12.65
C PHE A 44 -3.07 2.04 13.84
N SER A 45 -1.99 2.46 14.49
CA SER A 45 -2.04 3.40 15.60
C SER A 45 -2.29 4.83 15.12
N SER A 46 -2.97 5.62 15.96
CA SER A 46 -3.15 7.06 15.76
C SER A 46 -1.86 7.87 15.91
N ARG A 47 -0.77 7.26 16.40
CA ARG A 47 0.54 7.89 16.57
C ARG A 47 1.19 8.20 15.23
N VAL A 48 1.20 7.22 14.32
CA VAL A 48 1.73 7.39 12.95
C VAL A 48 0.63 7.63 11.93
N GLY A 49 -0.58 7.10 12.14
CA GLY A 49 -1.77 7.45 11.38
C GLY A 49 -1.83 6.92 9.93
N CYS A 50 -0.94 5.99 9.54
CA CYS A 50 -0.87 5.45 8.18
C CYS A 50 -2.21 4.86 7.71
N SER A 51 -2.89 4.10 8.59
CA SER A 51 -4.21 3.52 8.32
C SER A 51 -5.32 4.55 8.10
N GLY A 52 -5.11 5.81 8.51
CA GLY A 52 -6.08 6.89 8.29
C GLY A 52 -6.30 7.20 6.80
N CYS A 53 -5.33 6.87 5.95
CA CYS A 53 -5.44 6.95 4.49
C CYS A 53 -5.34 5.58 3.83
N HIS A 54 -4.49 4.69 4.33
CA HIS A 54 -4.25 3.35 3.77
C HIS A 54 -5.06 2.28 4.49
N SER A 55 -6.35 2.20 4.20
CA SER A 55 -7.30 1.28 4.83
C SER A 55 -8.03 0.40 3.83
N GLY A 56 -8.85 -0.52 4.36
CA GLY A 56 -9.62 -1.48 3.57
C GLY A 56 -8.77 -2.66 3.11
N PHE A 57 -9.39 -3.56 2.34
CA PHE A 57 -8.72 -4.77 1.84
C PHE A 57 -7.46 -4.45 1.03
N ASP A 58 -7.51 -3.43 0.17
CA ASP A 58 -6.38 -3.06 -0.70
C ASP A 58 -5.42 -2.04 -0.08
N PHE A 59 -5.64 -1.57 1.15
CA PHE A 59 -4.86 -0.48 1.75
C PHE A 59 -4.82 0.80 0.88
N ALA A 60 -5.88 1.04 0.10
CA ALA A 60 -6.01 2.17 -0.83
C ALA A 60 -7.01 3.24 -0.34
N GLY A 61 -7.45 3.13 0.92
CA GLY A 61 -8.36 4.11 1.54
C GLY A 61 -9.83 3.92 1.19
N ASN A 62 -10.19 2.77 0.61
CA ASN A 62 -11.56 2.42 0.29
C ASN A 62 -12.18 1.73 1.51
N TRP A 63 -12.72 2.49 2.46
CA TRP A 63 -13.54 1.93 3.53
C TRP A 63 -15.03 2.03 3.14
N ARG A 64 -15.73 0.88 3.17
CA ARG A 64 -17.19 0.80 3.05
C ARG A 64 -17.79 0.94 4.44
N ASP A 65 -18.66 1.92 4.65
CA ASP A 65 -19.59 1.92 5.77
C ASP A 65 -20.97 1.42 5.31
N SER A 66 -21.93 1.39 6.23
CA SER A 66 -23.30 0.94 6.01
C SER A 66 -24.12 1.84 5.07
N GLU A 67 -23.61 3.00 4.65
CA GLU A 67 -24.31 3.95 3.77
C GLU A 67 -23.90 3.85 2.30
N GLY A 68 -22.96 2.96 1.96
CA GLY A 68 -22.60 2.64 0.58
C GLY A 68 -21.13 2.90 0.25
N GLU A 69 -20.75 2.59 -1.00
CA GLU A 69 -19.40 2.84 -1.49
C GLU A 69 -19.06 4.33 -1.41
N THR A 70 -18.03 4.67 -0.64
CA THR A 70 -17.22 5.85 -0.95
C THR A 70 -16.40 5.52 -2.21
N GLY A 71 -17.07 5.33 -3.35
CA GLY A 71 -16.49 4.93 -4.65
C GLY A 71 -15.53 5.95 -5.26
N ARG A 72 -15.12 6.97 -4.50
CA ARG A 72 -14.00 7.84 -4.87
C ARG A 72 -12.79 7.25 -4.19
N ALA A 73 -11.83 6.78 -4.99
CA ALA A 73 -10.49 6.51 -4.50
C ALA A 73 -10.09 7.62 -3.50
N SER A 74 -9.71 7.26 -2.28
CA SER A 74 -9.45 8.28 -1.26
C SER A 74 -8.36 9.20 -1.76
N PHE A 75 -8.71 10.44 -2.08
CA PHE A 75 -7.76 11.46 -2.50
C PHE A 75 -7.24 12.14 -1.23
N ALA A 76 -5.92 12.15 -1.04
CA ALA A 76 -5.29 12.74 0.13
C ALA A 76 -4.40 13.91 -0.26
N ARG A 77 -4.50 15.00 0.50
CA ARG A 77 -3.50 16.08 0.52
C ARG A 77 -2.50 15.76 1.62
N ASN A 78 -1.48 14.97 1.27
CA ASN A 78 -0.47 14.50 2.21
C ASN A 78 0.68 15.52 2.42
N GLY A 79 0.52 16.76 1.96
CA GLY A 79 1.54 17.81 2.08
C GLY A 79 2.74 17.66 1.13
N THR A 80 2.67 16.76 0.14
CA THR A 80 3.74 16.54 -0.85
C THR A 80 3.43 17.10 -2.24
N SER A 81 2.19 17.55 -2.45
CA SER A 81 1.71 18.19 -3.68
C SER A 81 0.61 19.21 -3.37
N GLU A 82 0.43 20.17 -4.28
CA GLU A 82 -0.62 21.20 -4.21
C GLU A 82 -2.02 20.68 -4.57
N GLU A 83 -2.10 19.45 -5.08
CA GLU A 83 -3.35 18.79 -5.47
C GLU A 83 -3.57 17.54 -4.62
N ALA A 84 -4.81 17.07 -4.56
CA ALA A 84 -5.08 15.81 -3.87
C ALA A 84 -4.72 14.65 -4.80
N VAL A 85 -3.93 13.69 -4.33
CA VAL A 85 -3.53 12.52 -5.10
C VAL A 85 -4.28 11.30 -4.60
N ARG A 86 -4.65 10.39 -5.51
CA ARG A 86 -5.25 9.10 -5.17
C ARG A 86 -4.30 8.33 -4.26
N VAL A 87 -4.81 7.83 -3.14
CA VAL A 87 -4.07 6.90 -2.28
C VAL A 87 -3.82 5.59 -3.04
N PRO A 88 -2.55 5.21 -3.28
CA PRO A 88 -2.25 3.94 -3.93
C PRO A 88 -2.49 2.76 -2.97
N THR A 89 -2.71 1.58 -3.54
CA THR A 89 -2.67 0.33 -2.76
C THR A 89 -1.27 0.11 -2.17
N LEU A 90 -1.21 -0.51 -0.99
CA LEU A 90 0.05 -0.98 -0.39
C LEU A 90 0.28 -2.49 -0.59
N ARG A 91 -0.63 -3.21 -1.25
CA ARG A 91 -0.40 -4.62 -1.60
C ARG A 91 0.75 -4.71 -2.58
N ASN A 92 1.69 -5.63 -2.32
CA ASN A 92 2.93 -5.79 -3.09
C ASN A 92 3.82 -4.55 -3.16
N ILE A 93 3.69 -3.60 -2.22
CA ILE A 93 4.45 -2.34 -2.25
C ILE A 93 5.96 -2.56 -2.30
N ALA A 94 6.47 -3.61 -1.64
CA ALA A 94 7.89 -3.95 -1.66
C ALA A 94 8.47 -4.26 -3.05
N LEU A 95 7.61 -4.51 -4.06
CA LEU A 95 8.01 -4.87 -5.43
C LEU A 95 7.78 -3.76 -6.46
N THR A 96 7.37 -2.57 -6.02
CA THR A 96 6.86 -1.51 -6.91
C THR A 96 7.69 -0.23 -6.87
N ALA A 97 8.95 -0.31 -6.46
CA ALA A 97 9.87 0.80 -6.61
C ALA A 97 9.98 1.22 -8.09
N PRO A 98 10.16 2.52 -8.40
CA PRO A 98 10.28 3.64 -7.45
C PRO A 98 8.93 4.15 -6.93
N TYR A 99 8.96 4.84 -5.79
CA TYR A 99 7.78 5.26 -5.02
C TYR A 99 7.39 6.73 -5.22
N MET A 100 6.16 7.05 -4.80
CA MET A 100 5.43 8.31 -5.02
C MET A 100 4.94 8.48 -6.45
N HIS A 101 4.06 9.47 -6.65
CA HIS A 101 3.43 9.75 -7.94
C HIS A 101 4.42 10.17 -9.04
N ASP A 102 5.62 10.60 -8.65
CA ASP A 102 6.69 11.03 -9.55
C ASP A 102 7.94 10.14 -9.48
N GLY A 103 7.88 9.02 -8.75
CA GLY A 103 8.98 8.07 -8.67
C GLY A 103 10.24 8.61 -7.96
N ARG A 104 10.14 9.68 -7.15
CA ARG A 104 11.33 10.34 -6.57
C ARG A 104 12.09 9.50 -5.54
N PHE A 105 11.51 8.43 -5.01
CA PHE A 105 12.14 7.61 -3.96
C PHE A 105 12.41 6.19 -4.44
N ALA A 106 13.66 5.73 -4.32
CA ALA A 106 14.04 4.37 -4.68
C ALA A 106 13.69 3.33 -3.62
N THR A 107 13.50 3.74 -2.36
CA THR A 107 13.35 2.83 -1.21
C THR A 107 12.18 3.22 -0.31
N LEU A 108 11.60 2.23 0.39
CA LEU A 108 10.55 2.46 1.38
C LEU A 108 11.08 3.26 2.57
N GLU A 109 12.35 3.08 2.92
CA GLU A 109 13.05 3.85 3.94
C GLU A 109 12.97 5.34 3.63
N ALA A 110 13.24 5.74 2.38
CA ALA A 110 13.19 7.13 1.94
C ALA A 110 11.76 7.70 1.97
N VAL A 111 10.76 6.87 1.66
CA VAL A 111 9.34 7.24 1.82
C VAL A 111 8.99 7.51 3.29
N LEU A 112 9.40 6.64 4.20
CA LEU A 112 9.16 6.80 5.63
C LEU A 112 9.93 8.00 6.21
N ASP A 113 11.16 8.26 5.74
CA ASP A 113 11.93 9.47 6.07
C ASP A 113 11.20 10.73 5.68
N HIS A 114 10.63 10.74 4.47
CA HIS A 114 9.89 11.88 3.98
C HIS A 114 8.71 12.24 4.88
N TYR A 115 7.87 11.25 5.25
CA TYR A 115 6.75 11.47 6.17
C TYR A 115 7.18 11.84 7.59
N SER A 116 8.26 11.22 8.08
CA SER A 116 8.88 11.58 9.37
C SER A 116 9.35 13.05 9.39
N GLY A 117 9.93 13.53 8.29
CA GLY A 117 10.36 14.92 8.13
C GLY A 117 9.20 15.91 8.03
N LEU A 118 8.08 15.53 7.40
CA LEU A 118 6.86 16.36 7.39
C LEU A 118 6.31 16.58 8.80
N ALA A 119 6.28 15.53 9.63
CA ALA A 119 5.85 15.63 11.02
C ALA A 119 6.70 16.62 11.84
N GLN A 120 8.02 16.63 11.62
CA GLN A 120 8.94 17.57 12.28
C GLN A 120 8.68 19.02 11.83
N ARG A 121 8.53 19.25 10.52
CA ARG A 121 8.23 20.59 9.97
C ARG A 121 6.89 21.13 10.43
N ALA A 122 5.87 20.28 10.49
CA ALA A 122 4.54 20.66 10.95
C ALA A 122 4.53 21.11 12.42
N ARG A 123 5.34 20.47 13.27
CA ARG A 123 5.56 20.96 14.65
C ARG A 123 6.17 22.35 14.66
N ALA A 124 7.21 22.57 13.86
CA ALA A 124 7.90 23.86 13.78
C ALA A 124 7.01 24.99 13.25
N SER A 125 6.02 24.68 12.40
CA SER A 125 5.10 25.66 11.80
C SER A 125 3.79 25.87 12.56
N ALA A 126 3.65 25.33 13.79
CA ALA A 126 2.41 25.32 14.56
C ALA A 126 1.20 24.71 13.80
N GLY A 127 1.45 23.75 12.90
CA GLY A 127 0.41 22.99 12.21
C GLY A 127 -0.35 23.73 11.10
N ARG A 128 0.09 24.92 10.67
CA ARG A 128 -0.52 25.61 9.52
C ARG A 128 -0.36 24.74 8.27
N HIS A 129 -1.48 24.27 7.72
CA HIS A 129 -1.58 23.37 6.55
C HIS A 129 -1.11 21.92 6.72
N TYR A 130 -1.13 21.38 7.95
CA TYR A 130 -0.81 19.96 8.19
C TYR A 130 -2.06 19.08 8.25
N ASP A 131 -2.10 17.99 7.46
CA ASP A 131 -3.15 16.97 7.60
C ASP A 131 -2.98 16.27 8.96
N ARG A 132 -4.02 16.34 9.80
CA ARG A 132 -4.04 15.77 11.16
C ARG A 132 -3.92 14.24 11.19
N ARG A 133 -4.08 13.57 10.05
CA ARG A 133 -3.88 12.12 9.89
C ARG A 133 -2.40 11.74 9.76
N LEU A 134 -1.53 12.67 9.39
CA LEU A 134 -0.10 12.40 9.24
C LEU A 134 0.59 12.22 10.61
N PRO A 135 1.76 11.52 10.65
CA PRO A 135 2.43 11.18 11.89
C PRO A 135 2.62 12.38 12.79
N ARG A 136 2.36 12.24 14.09
CA ARG A 136 2.59 13.37 14.98
C ARG A 136 4.07 13.57 15.24
N SER A 137 4.90 12.53 15.25
CA SER A 137 6.34 12.57 15.50
C SER A 137 7.17 11.82 14.49
N ALA A 138 8.46 12.17 14.47
CA ALA A 138 9.45 11.43 13.72
C ALA A 138 9.48 9.96 14.16
N LEU A 139 9.67 9.07 13.19
CA LEU A 139 9.88 7.66 13.43
C LEU A 139 11.29 7.42 13.96
N THR A 140 11.41 6.57 14.96
CA THR A 140 12.70 6.00 15.37
C THR A 140 13.21 5.00 14.32
N SER A 141 14.49 4.61 14.40
CA SER A 141 15.06 3.57 13.55
C SER A 141 14.34 2.23 13.71
N ALA A 142 13.98 1.86 14.94
CA ALA A 142 13.22 0.65 15.24
C ALA A 142 11.81 0.69 14.64
N GLU A 143 11.05 1.77 14.89
CA GLU A 143 9.69 1.95 14.34
C GLU A 143 9.68 1.89 12.80
N ARG A 144 10.71 2.44 12.16
CA ARG A 144 10.88 2.36 10.71
C ARG A 144 11.10 0.92 10.23
N ALA A 145 12.03 0.20 10.86
CA ALA A 145 12.32 -1.19 10.49
C ALA A 145 11.07 -2.07 10.68
N GLU A 146 10.32 -1.86 11.75
CA GLU A 146 9.07 -2.54 12.03
C GLU A 146 8.01 -2.25 10.96
N LEU A 147 7.83 -0.98 10.57
CA LEU A 147 6.92 -0.61 9.48
C LEU A 147 7.32 -1.26 8.15
N ILE A 148 8.61 -1.31 7.82
CA ILE A 148 9.09 -1.96 6.60
C ILE A 148 8.84 -3.47 6.64
N ALA A 149 9.06 -4.11 7.79
CA ALA A 149 8.73 -5.52 7.98
C ALA A 149 7.23 -5.79 7.75
N PHE A 150 6.37 -4.90 8.27
CA PHE A 150 4.93 -4.97 8.01
C PHE A 150 4.59 -4.75 6.53
N LEU A 151 5.09 -3.69 5.89
CA LEU A 151 4.82 -3.40 4.47
C LEU A 151 5.30 -4.55 3.56
N SER A 152 6.43 -5.17 3.89
CA SER A 152 6.95 -6.33 3.16
C SER A 152 6.01 -7.53 3.27
N SER A 153 5.35 -7.70 4.42
CA SER A 153 4.39 -8.79 4.66
C SER A 153 3.11 -8.69 3.82
N LEU A 154 2.86 -7.53 3.17
CA LEU A 154 1.76 -7.31 2.24
C LEU A 154 2.05 -7.83 0.82
N THR A 155 3.18 -8.51 0.63
CA THR A 155 3.57 -9.12 -0.65
C THR A 155 2.97 -10.51 -0.79
N ASP A 156 2.22 -10.75 -1.85
CA ASP A 156 1.68 -12.05 -2.22
C ASP A 156 2.61 -12.72 -3.23
N GLU A 157 3.56 -13.50 -2.73
CA GLU A 157 4.50 -14.22 -3.60
C GLU A 157 3.80 -15.17 -4.57
N SER A 158 2.66 -15.74 -4.18
CA SER A 158 1.92 -16.69 -5.03
C SER A 158 1.31 -15.98 -6.25
N PHE A 159 0.77 -14.78 -6.02
CA PHE A 159 0.29 -13.88 -7.07
C PHE A 159 1.42 -13.47 -8.00
N VAL A 160 2.55 -13.01 -7.44
CA VAL A 160 3.71 -12.58 -8.22
C VAL A 160 4.22 -13.71 -9.10
N ARG A 161 4.41 -14.92 -8.55
CA ARG A 161 4.87 -16.08 -9.33
C ARG A 161 3.91 -16.47 -10.45
N ARG A 162 2.59 -16.42 -10.20
CA ARG A 162 1.55 -16.74 -11.20
C ARG A 162 1.63 -15.85 -12.44
N PHE A 163 2.00 -14.58 -12.28
CA PHE A 163 2.03 -13.61 -13.37
C PHE A 163 3.44 -13.24 -13.85
N ALA A 164 4.49 -13.56 -13.08
CA ALA A 164 5.88 -13.42 -13.51
C ALA A 164 6.37 -14.60 -14.35
N GLY A 165 5.74 -15.78 -14.23
CA GLY A 165 6.16 -17.01 -14.88
C GLY A 165 5.32 -17.40 -16.09
N SER A 166 5.60 -16.79 -17.25
CA SER A 166 5.62 -17.37 -18.62
C SER A 166 5.30 -16.27 -19.64
N PRO A 167 6.14 -16.06 -20.67
CA PRO A 167 5.66 -15.46 -21.90
C PRO A 167 4.48 -16.29 -22.39
N HIS A 168 3.35 -15.66 -22.67
CA HIS A 168 2.33 -16.30 -23.48
C HIS A 168 2.96 -16.52 -24.86
N THR A 169 3.53 -17.70 -25.11
CA THR A 169 3.79 -18.13 -26.48
C THR A 169 2.40 -18.26 -27.11
N PRO A 170 2.05 -17.46 -28.13
CA PRO A 170 0.79 -17.65 -28.82
C PRO A 170 0.77 -19.09 -29.33
N ALA A 171 -0.22 -19.87 -28.92
CA ALA A 171 -0.45 -21.18 -29.52
C ALA A 171 -0.65 -20.99 -31.02
N ASP A 172 -0.04 -21.90 -31.79
CA ASP A 172 0.02 -21.92 -33.24
C ASP A 172 -1.22 -21.31 -33.92
N THR A 173 -0.95 -20.37 -34.81
CA THR A 173 -1.97 -19.90 -35.76
C THR A 173 -2.39 -21.12 -36.60
N PRO A 174 -3.68 -21.50 -36.64
CA PRO A 174 -4.11 -22.62 -37.48
C PRO A 174 -3.80 -22.27 -38.94
N PRO A 175 -3.36 -23.24 -39.77
CA PRO A 175 -3.12 -22.97 -41.17
C PRO A 175 -4.42 -22.53 -41.84
N GLU A 176 -4.35 -21.45 -42.60
CA GLU A 176 -5.44 -21.00 -43.46
C GLU A 176 -5.75 -22.09 -44.49
N HIS A 177 -7.03 -22.46 -44.59
CA HIS A 177 -7.58 -23.29 -45.66
C HIS A 177 -8.14 -22.41 -46.78
#